data_AF-A0AAN6S7Q2-F1
#
_entry.id   AF-A0AAN6S7Q2-F1
#
_cell.length_a   1.000
_cell.length_b   1.000
_cell.length_c   1.000
_cell.angle_alpha   90.00
_cell.angle_beta   90.00
_cell.angle_gamma   90.00
#
_symmetry.space_group_name_H-M   'P 1'
#
loop_
_entity.id
_entity.type
_entity.pdbx_description
1 polymer ?
#
loop_
_entity_poly.entity_id
_entity_poly.type
_entity_poly.pdbx_seq_one_letter_code
_entity_poly.pdbx_strand_id
1 'polypeptide(L)'
;MASLPHLCTQMPIPPELQADADMKSIQENPLNGHQITTGAPVQGGGPPTSLALPIGSLWKNGRTLRVKILNGSDKIKGKIRQYGSLWTQFANLRMEFVDSGNADIRVNVDASGGSWSYVGTGNLVIAQNQPTMNFGWLTDNTAEDEFSRVIIHEFGHALGCIHEHQSPAANIPWNREAVYNYYQVTQGWSRAQVDVNIFQLYDRSTTQFSAWDAGSIMLYAIPASLTTNGFSTGWNRQLSETDKAFIAKTYPPEGMDIASFNTMEIRPWDQPTKEAMKRQTYPAPYNTPPKFAVGLNWLDIDHATNIRVKAYADNITKTAADMHIDTWADTTLYSAGCTWMRIAADDPDFQTGQFSTQDDHPWQNPQMKTSRAIKFDRPFAAGGAAAPPKVVIWLNVLDMQAGKNWRINATATDVTATGFTIHLDTWADTVLYVASAAWIAYPAGKPGVTSGTYNTQDVRPWDKPQLANSGRVNFPAGVFQGTPKAVLLAFNSMDIDQGKNLRLRLSADSVSKDGFNWHADSWYDTILYSAGASYIAFA
;
A
#
# COMPACT_ATOMS: atom_id res chain seq x y z
N MET A 1 -36.12 -19.28 -25.47
CA MET A 1 -34.67 -18.99 -25.49
C MET A 1 -34.29 -18.57 -24.07
N ALA A 2 -33.35 -19.25 -23.43
CA ALA A 2 -32.86 -18.81 -22.13
C ALA A 2 -32.27 -17.40 -22.30
N SER A 3 -32.66 -16.44 -21.47
CA SER A 3 -32.12 -15.08 -21.50
C SER A 3 -30.60 -15.15 -21.38
N LEU A 4 -29.88 -14.49 -22.28
CA LEU A 4 -28.43 -14.37 -22.19
C LEU A 4 -28.07 -13.79 -20.81
N PRO A 5 -27.06 -14.32 -20.11
CA PRO A 5 -26.69 -13.83 -18.80
C PRO A 5 -26.15 -12.41 -18.90
N HIS A 6 -26.75 -11.48 -18.17
CA HIS A 6 -26.23 -10.12 -18.03
C HIS A 6 -24.94 -10.14 -17.21
N LEU A 7 -23.86 -9.59 -17.79
CA LEU A 7 -22.54 -9.57 -17.19
C LEU A 7 -22.11 -8.14 -16.87
N CYS A 8 -21.44 -8.01 -15.73
CA CYS A 8 -20.69 -6.82 -15.36
C CYS A 8 -19.36 -6.84 -16.10
N THR A 9 -18.63 -5.73 -16.17
CA THR A 9 -17.22 -5.71 -16.63
C THR A 9 -16.44 -4.64 -15.89
N GLN A 10 -15.17 -4.89 -15.66
CA GLN A 10 -14.26 -3.87 -15.15
C GLN A 10 -13.76 -3.03 -16.33
N MET A 11 -13.93 -1.70 -16.25
CA MET A 11 -13.46 -0.83 -17.32
C MET A 11 -11.96 -0.50 -17.14
N PRO A 12 -11.05 -0.95 -18.04
CA PRO A 12 -9.66 -0.53 -18.00
C PRO A 12 -9.51 0.98 -18.23
N ILE A 13 -8.51 1.57 -17.59
CA ILE A 13 -8.09 2.93 -17.89
C ILE A 13 -7.50 2.96 -19.31
N PRO A 14 -7.91 3.91 -20.17
CA PRO A 14 -7.30 4.07 -21.49
C PRO A 14 -5.77 4.25 -21.35
N PRO A 15 -4.93 3.54 -22.13
CA PRO A 15 -3.47 3.58 -21.97
C PRO A 15 -2.88 5.00 -21.96
N GLU A 16 -3.45 5.92 -22.72
CA GLU A 16 -3.06 7.33 -22.79
C GLU A 16 -3.34 8.12 -21.49
N LEU A 17 -4.23 7.62 -20.64
CA LEU A 17 -4.57 8.21 -19.33
C LEU A 17 -3.86 7.53 -18.16
N GLN A 18 -3.13 6.43 -18.40
CA GLN A 18 -2.55 5.62 -17.32
C GLN A 18 -1.60 6.44 -16.42
N ALA A 19 -0.74 7.26 -17.01
CA ALA A 19 0.19 8.11 -16.25
C ALA A 19 -0.53 9.17 -15.40
N ASP A 20 -1.63 9.75 -15.90
CA ASP A 20 -2.45 10.69 -15.12
C ASP A 20 -3.23 9.96 -14.02
N ALA A 21 -3.60 8.70 -14.26
CA ALA A 21 -4.34 7.88 -13.30
C ALA A 21 -3.45 7.49 -12.11
N ASP A 22 -2.22 7.05 -12.39
CA ASP A 22 -1.24 6.73 -11.36
C ASP A 22 -0.94 7.97 -10.49
N MET A 23 -0.76 9.13 -11.13
CA MET A 23 -0.53 10.40 -10.44
C MET A 23 -1.72 10.82 -9.56
N LYS A 24 -2.93 10.89 -10.13
CA LYS A 24 -4.14 11.30 -9.38
C LYS A 24 -4.49 10.32 -8.27
N SER A 25 -4.20 9.04 -8.48
CA SER A 25 -4.40 8.02 -7.47
C SER A 25 -3.53 8.24 -6.23
N ILE A 26 -2.24 8.55 -6.43
CA ILE A 26 -1.31 8.88 -5.35
C ILE A 26 -1.68 10.21 -4.69
N GLN A 27 -2.15 11.20 -5.45
CA GLN A 27 -2.64 12.47 -4.91
C GLN A 27 -3.89 12.30 -4.03
N GLU A 28 -4.85 11.49 -4.47
CA GLU A 28 -6.07 11.21 -3.72
C GLU A 28 -5.74 10.44 -2.44
N ASN A 29 -5.02 9.33 -2.56
CA ASN A 29 -4.58 8.55 -1.41
C ASN A 29 -3.07 8.26 -1.51
N PRO A 30 -2.23 8.94 -0.73
CA PRO A 30 -0.79 8.68 -0.73
C PRO A 30 -0.40 7.24 -0.35
N LEU A 31 -1.27 6.49 0.35
CA LEU A 31 -1.08 5.06 0.59
C LEU A 31 -1.15 4.23 -0.70
N ASN A 32 -1.71 4.74 -1.79
CA ASN A 32 -1.60 4.08 -3.10
C ASN A 32 -0.15 4.01 -3.60
N GLY A 33 0.73 4.88 -3.08
CA GLY A 33 2.17 4.75 -3.23
C GLY A 33 2.84 3.91 -2.11
N HIS A 34 2.23 3.85 -0.93
CA HIS A 34 2.78 3.24 0.28
C HIS A 34 1.84 2.19 0.84
N GLN A 35 1.99 0.90 0.53
CA GLN A 35 1.24 -0.11 1.27
C GLN A 35 2.13 -1.10 1.97
N ILE A 36 2.38 -0.84 3.25
CA ILE A 36 2.46 -1.86 4.30
C ILE A 36 1.01 -2.32 4.56
N THR A 37 0.71 -3.61 4.39
CA THR A 37 -0.62 -4.16 4.71
C THR A 37 -0.59 -4.98 5.99
N THR A 38 -1.57 -4.82 6.87
CA THR A 38 -1.69 -5.57 8.14
C THR A 38 -3.02 -6.28 8.18
N GLY A 39 -3.03 -7.58 7.86
CA GLY A 39 -4.15 -8.50 8.17
C GLY A 39 -4.18 -9.80 7.33
N ALA A 40 -4.41 -10.91 8.04
CA ALA A 40 -4.25 -12.36 7.80
C ALA A 40 -5.44 -13.10 7.12
N PRO A 41 -5.36 -14.45 6.82
CA PRO A 41 -4.23 -15.25 6.25
C PRO A 41 -4.54 -16.65 5.54
N VAL A 42 -3.46 -17.34 5.08
CA VAL A 42 -3.04 -18.81 5.06
C VAL A 42 -3.61 -19.89 4.07
N GLN A 43 -2.95 -21.03 3.67
CA GLN A 43 -1.71 -21.76 4.10
C GLN A 43 -1.09 -22.73 3.03
N GLY A 44 0.24 -22.93 3.05
CA GLY A 44 0.97 -24.22 2.86
C GLY A 44 0.92 -25.03 1.55
N GLY A 45 2.06 -25.16 0.85
CA GLY A 45 2.41 -26.33 0.03
C GLY A 45 1.48 -26.70 -1.14
N GLY A 46 1.40 -25.83 -2.14
CA GLY A 46 0.45 -25.95 -3.27
C GLY A 46 -0.21 -24.58 -3.53
N PRO A 47 -0.81 -24.31 -4.70
CA PRO A 47 -1.27 -22.96 -5.06
C PRO A 47 -2.51 -22.53 -4.23
N PRO A 48 -2.58 -21.31 -3.64
CA PRO A 48 -3.79 -20.90 -2.88
C PRO A 48 -4.21 -19.39 -2.94
N THR A 49 -5.39 -18.94 -2.45
CA THR A 49 -6.66 -18.74 -3.19
C THR A 49 -7.49 -17.41 -2.81
N SER A 50 -8.22 -16.69 -3.73
CA SER A 50 -9.11 -15.43 -3.94
C SER A 50 -9.01 -13.87 -3.54
N LEU A 51 -10.11 -13.05 -3.80
CA LEU A 51 -10.56 -11.59 -3.98
C LEU A 51 -9.54 -10.47 -4.05
N ALA A 52 -9.65 -9.45 -4.92
CA ALA A 52 -8.52 -8.56 -5.18
C ALA A 52 -8.83 -7.03 -5.31
N LEU A 53 -7.88 -6.13 -4.97
CA LEU A 53 -7.88 -4.66 -5.23
C LEU A 53 -6.58 -4.29 -5.96
N PRO A 54 -6.54 -3.54 -7.07
CA PRO A 54 -5.28 -3.14 -7.68
C PRO A 54 -4.57 -2.17 -6.72
N ILE A 55 -3.34 -2.52 -6.34
CA ILE A 55 -2.42 -1.66 -5.60
C ILE A 55 -2.23 -0.40 -6.43
N GLY A 56 -2.67 0.73 -5.89
CA GLY A 56 -2.62 2.00 -6.60
C GLY A 56 -3.99 2.55 -7.04
N SER A 57 -5.12 2.12 -6.49
CA SER A 57 -6.44 2.66 -6.87
C SER A 57 -7.40 3.01 -5.72
N LEU A 58 -6.95 3.08 -4.47
CA LEU A 58 -7.87 3.32 -3.33
C LEU A 58 -8.19 4.80 -3.12
N TRP A 59 -9.43 5.14 -2.79
CA TRP A 59 -9.78 6.46 -2.28
C TRP A 59 -9.06 6.82 -0.97
N LYS A 60 -9.01 8.10 -0.60
CA LYS A 60 -8.52 8.48 0.73
C LYS A 60 -9.44 7.94 1.81
N ASN A 61 -8.90 7.38 2.89
CA ASN A 61 -9.73 6.98 4.02
C ASN A 61 -10.46 8.20 4.61
N GLY A 62 -11.76 8.06 4.89
CA GLY A 62 -12.65 9.15 5.30
C GLY A 62 -13.19 10.04 4.16
N ARG A 63 -12.87 9.77 2.89
CA ARG A 63 -13.28 10.59 1.74
C ARG A 63 -14.81 10.60 1.54
N THR A 64 -15.36 11.77 1.17
CA THR A 64 -16.74 11.93 0.69
C THR A 64 -16.81 11.95 -0.83
N LEU A 65 -17.19 10.84 -1.45
CA LEU A 65 -17.30 10.70 -2.90
C LEU A 65 -18.57 11.37 -3.43
N ARG A 66 -18.44 12.30 -4.37
CA ARG A 66 -19.58 12.92 -5.03
C ARG A 66 -20.08 12.01 -6.15
N VAL A 67 -21.35 11.62 -6.10
CA VAL A 67 -21.98 10.71 -7.05
C VAL A 67 -23.07 11.44 -7.82
N LYS A 68 -22.99 11.44 -9.16
CA LYS A 68 -24.02 12.04 -10.03
C LYS A 68 -24.68 10.97 -10.87
N ILE A 69 -26.01 10.89 -10.81
CA ILE A 69 -26.79 9.97 -11.63
C ILE A 69 -27.30 10.73 -12.85
N LEU A 70 -26.82 10.37 -14.04
CA LEU A 70 -26.99 11.15 -15.26
C LEU A 70 -28.40 11.01 -15.87
N ASN A 71 -29.01 9.83 -15.73
CA ASN A 71 -30.29 9.46 -16.33
C ASN A 71 -30.95 8.30 -15.53
N GLY A 72 -32.10 7.83 -16.01
CA GLY A 72 -32.94 6.83 -15.33
C GLY A 72 -34.16 7.44 -14.62
N SER A 73 -35.15 6.60 -14.34
CA SER A 73 -36.36 6.98 -13.60
C SER A 73 -36.03 7.30 -12.13
N ASP A 74 -36.96 7.97 -11.44
CA ASP A 74 -36.81 8.27 -10.02
C ASP A 74 -36.73 6.99 -9.16
N LYS A 75 -37.42 5.92 -9.59
CA LYS A 75 -37.32 4.60 -8.94
C LYS A 75 -35.90 4.06 -9.03
N ILE A 76 -35.31 4.03 -10.22
CA ILE A 76 -33.95 3.52 -10.43
C ILE A 76 -32.94 4.39 -9.67
N LYS A 77 -33.07 5.72 -9.75
CA LYS A 77 -32.22 6.66 -8.99
C LYS A 77 -32.30 6.42 -7.49
N GLY A 78 -33.50 6.18 -6.95
CA GLY A 78 -33.71 5.83 -5.56
C GLY A 78 -33.00 4.52 -5.17
N LYS A 79 -33.06 3.51 -6.03
CA LYS A 79 -32.35 2.22 -5.82
C LYS A 79 -30.84 2.36 -5.89
N ILE A 80 -30.31 3.17 -6.80
CA ILE A 80 -28.87 3.48 -6.86
C ILE A 80 -28.41 4.14 -5.57
N ARG A 81 -29.16 5.14 -5.05
CA ARG A 81 -28.83 5.79 -3.76
C ARG A 81 -28.85 4.80 -2.60
N GLN A 82 -29.87 3.94 -2.56
CA GLN A 82 -30.03 2.93 -1.51
C GLN A 82 -28.90 1.90 -1.51
N TYR A 83 -28.68 1.21 -2.64
CA TYR A 83 -27.76 0.09 -2.72
C TYR A 83 -26.29 0.52 -2.90
N GLY A 84 -26.04 1.62 -3.61
CA GLY A 84 -24.69 2.15 -3.79
C GLY A 84 -24.05 2.58 -2.47
N SER A 85 -24.87 3.02 -1.51
CA SER A 85 -24.40 3.43 -0.17
C SER A 85 -24.16 2.26 0.80
N LEU A 86 -24.42 0.99 0.43
CA LEU A 86 -24.30 -0.10 1.40
C LEU A 86 -22.86 -0.35 1.87
N TRP A 87 -21.89 -0.18 0.97
CA TRP A 87 -20.47 -0.33 1.31
C TRP A 87 -20.01 0.65 2.39
N THR A 88 -20.57 1.87 2.44
CA THR A 88 -20.17 2.92 3.40
C THR A 88 -20.61 2.64 4.83
N GLN A 89 -21.40 1.58 5.06
CA GLN A 89 -21.68 1.09 6.42
C GLN A 89 -20.50 0.36 7.05
N PHE A 90 -19.57 -0.14 6.23
CA PHE A 90 -18.41 -0.93 6.64
C PHE A 90 -17.09 -0.23 6.31
N ALA A 91 -17.07 0.53 5.22
CA ALA A 91 -15.94 1.35 4.81
C ALA A 91 -16.06 2.76 5.39
N ASN A 92 -14.96 3.30 5.93
CA ASN A 92 -14.87 4.72 6.27
C ASN A 92 -14.74 5.58 5.00
N LEU A 93 -15.81 5.60 4.21
CA LEU A 93 -16.04 6.46 3.05
C LEU A 93 -17.46 6.99 3.15
N ARG A 94 -17.74 8.13 2.52
CA ARG A 94 -19.07 8.75 2.48
C ARG A 94 -19.48 8.95 1.03
N MET A 95 -20.79 8.96 0.75
CA MET A 95 -21.31 9.27 -0.58
C MET A 95 -22.22 10.48 -0.50
N GLU A 96 -21.95 11.47 -1.35
CA GLU A 96 -22.78 12.65 -1.53
C GLU A 96 -23.39 12.59 -2.93
N PHE A 97 -24.70 12.33 -3.00
CA PHE A 97 -25.39 12.29 -4.29
C PHE A 97 -25.82 13.69 -4.71
N VAL A 98 -25.28 14.16 -5.83
CA VAL A 98 -25.45 15.52 -6.34
C VAL A 98 -26.20 15.54 -7.68
N ASP A 99 -27.01 16.57 -7.89
CA ASP A 99 -27.77 16.72 -9.14
C ASP A 99 -27.06 17.61 -10.17
N SER A 100 -26.04 18.38 -9.75
CA SER A 100 -25.27 19.30 -10.60
C SER A 100 -23.81 19.44 -10.16
N GLY A 101 -22.99 20.08 -11.02
CA GLY A 101 -21.55 20.22 -10.81
C GLY A 101 -20.74 18.98 -11.19
N ASN A 102 -19.43 19.05 -10.89
CA ASN A 102 -18.49 17.94 -11.05
C ASN A 102 -18.75 16.86 -9.99
N ALA A 103 -18.53 15.60 -10.37
CA ALA A 103 -18.70 14.44 -9.51
C ALA A 103 -17.57 13.43 -9.75
N ASP A 104 -17.20 12.71 -8.69
CA ASP A 104 -16.17 11.67 -8.72
C ASP A 104 -16.68 10.45 -9.49
N ILE A 105 -17.89 9.98 -9.15
CA ILE A 105 -18.58 8.86 -9.80
C ILE A 105 -19.77 9.37 -10.61
N ARG A 106 -19.87 8.99 -11.88
CA ARG A 106 -20.90 9.45 -12.82
C ARG A 106 -21.64 8.26 -13.41
N VAL A 107 -22.86 8.02 -12.95
CA VAL A 107 -23.64 6.81 -13.22
C VAL A 107 -24.58 7.04 -14.41
N ASN A 108 -24.40 6.24 -15.46
CA ASN A 108 -25.32 6.13 -16.59
C ASN A 108 -26.23 4.90 -16.42
N VAL A 109 -27.47 5.02 -16.89
CA VAL A 109 -28.48 3.96 -16.95
C VAL A 109 -29.00 3.92 -18.38
N ASP A 110 -28.75 2.81 -19.07
CA ASP A 110 -29.19 2.60 -20.44
C ASP A 110 -29.70 1.17 -20.68
N ALA A 111 -29.99 0.86 -21.94
CA ALA A 111 -30.44 -0.46 -22.40
C ALA A 111 -29.36 -1.16 -23.26
N SER A 112 -28.08 -0.83 -23.05
CA SER A 112 -26.96 -1.39 -23.82
C SER A 112 -26.72 -2.88 -23.57
N GLY A 113 -27.26 -3.41 -22.46
CA GLY A 113 -27.02 -4.78 -22.01
C GLY A 113 -25.72 -4.99 -21.23
N GLY A 114 -24.87 -3.96 -21.08
CA GLY A 114 -23.62 -4.03 -20.33
C GLY A 114 -23.63 -3.17 -19.06
N SER A 115 -23.21 -3.72 -17.93
CA SER A 115 -22.93 -2.93 -16.71
C SER A 115 -21.44 -2.93 -16.44
N TRP A 116 -20.90 -1.81 -15.96
CA TRP A 116 -19.47 -1.65 -15.73
C TRP A 116 -19.16 -0.47 -14.83
N SER A 117 -17.95 -0.46 -14.27
CA SER A 117 -17.38 0.69 -13.58
C SER A 117 -15.86 0.75 -13.74
N TYR A 118 -15.31 1.97 -13.72
CA TYR A 118 -13.88 2.16 -13.48
C TYR A 118 -13.55 1.87 -12.02
N VAL A 119 -12.34 1.37 -11.79
CA VAL A 119 -11.91 0.95 -10.45
C VAL A 119 -11.34 2.10 -9.64
N GLY A 120 -11.92 2.34 -8.47
CA GLY A 120 -11.38 3.25 -7.46
C GLY A 120 -11.01 4.64 -8.00
N THR A 121 -9.81 5.12 -7.71
CA THR A 121 -9.32 6.44 -8.17
C THR A 121 -9.15 6.57 -9.68
N GLY A 122 -9.26 5.49 -10.46
CA GLY A 122 -9.35 5.53 -11.91
C GLY A 122 -10.50 6.40 -12.42
N ASN A 123 -11.54 6.61 -11.60
CA ASN A 123 -12.64 7.54 -11.86
C ASN A 123 -12.16 9.01 -12.05
N LEU A 124 -11.01 9.40 -11.47
CA LEU A 124 -10.50 10.78 -11.43
C LEU A 124 -9.89 11.28 -12.75
N VAL A 125 -9.52 10.38 -13.65
CA VAL A 125 -8.95 10.74 -14.97
C VAL A 125 -10.00 10.86 -16.07
N ILE A 126 -11.19 10.33 -15.82
CA ILE A 126 -12.26 10.34 -16.81
C ILE A 126 -12.89 11.72 -16.87
N ALA A 127 -13.11 12.23 -18.08
CA ALA A 127 -13.68 13.56 -18.30
C ALA A 127 -15.06 13.70 -17.62
N GLN A 128 -15.35 14.90 -17.11
CA GLN A 128 -16.57 15.17 -16.33
C GLN A 128 -17.87 15.04 -17.14
N ASN A 129 -17.80 15.08 -18.47
CA ASN A 129 -18.92 14.87 -19.38
C ASN A 129 -19.09 13.39 -19.80
N GLN A 130 -18.24 12.48 -19.33
CA GLN A 130 -18.30 11.05 -19.62
C GLN A 130 -18.73 10.26 -18.37
N PRO A 131 -19.51 9.17 -18.53
CA PRO A 131 -19.84 8.30 -17.41
C PRO A 131 -18.61 7.54 -16.90
N THR A 132 -18.62 7.20 -15.62
CA THR A 132 -17.62 6.30 -15.01
C THR A 132 -18.19 4.98 -14.50
N MET A 133 -19.51 4.85 -14.58
CA MET A 133 -20.24 3.65 -14.26
C MET A 133 -21.46 3.57 -15.18
N ASN A 134 -21.84 2.36 -15.59
CA ASN A 134 -23.05 2.10 -16.38
C ASN A 134 -23.87 0.96 -15.80
N PHE A 135 -25.19 1.09 -15.87
CA PHE A 135 -26.15 0.01 -15.67
C PHE A 135 -26.94 -0.21 -16.96
N GLY A 136 -26.74 -1.36 -17.62
CA GLY A 136 -27.24 -1.60 -18.98
C GLY A 136 -28.59 -2.29 -19.11
N TRP A 137 -29.24 -2.66 -18.01
CA TRP A 137 -30.50 -3.43 -18.03
C TRP A 137 -31.45 -3.11 -16.86
N LEU A 138 -31.20 -2.05 -16.10
CA LEU A 138 -32.09 -1.64 -15.01
C LEU A 138 -33.33 -0.94 -15.57
N THR A 139 -34.50 -1.41 -15.17
CA THR A 139 -35.81 -0.84 -15.54
C THR A 139 -36.69 -0.70 -14.30
N ASP A 140 -37.81 -0.01 -14.41
CA ASP A 140 -38.77 0.08 -13.31
C ASP A 140 -39.38 -1.26 -12.91
N ASN A 141 -39.27 -2.30 -13.75
CA ASN A 141 -39.74 -3.64 -13.47
C ASN A 141 -38.64 -4.59 -12.99
N THR A 142 -37.40 -4.11 -12.84
CA THR A 142 -36.29 -4.93 -12.32
C THR A 142 -36.61 -5.41 -10.90
N ALA A 143 -36.33 -6.68 -10.64
CA ALA A 143 -36.53 -7.29 -9.33
C ALA A 143 -35.59 -6.66 -8.28
N GLU A 144 -36.03 -6.63 -7.03
CA GLU A 144 -35.30 -5.98 -5.93
C GLU A 144 -33.93 -6.62 -5.69
N ASP A 145 -33.84 -7.95 -5.82
CA ASP A 145 -32.61 -8.69 -5.65
C ASP A 145 -31.60 -8.40 -6.77
N GLU A 146 -32.06 -8.18 -8.00
CA GLU A 146 -31.21 -7.76 -9.11
C GLU A 146 -30.71 -6.32 -8.96
N PHE A 147 -31.54 -5.40 -8.47
CA PHE A 147 -31.08 -4.07 -8.07
C PHE A 147 -29.96 -4.17 -7.02
N SER A 148 -30.18 -4.97 -5.97
CA SER A 148 -29.18 -5.22 -4.93
C SER A 148 -27.88 -5.77 -5.52
N ARG A 149 -27.95 -6.83 -6.33
CA ARG A 149 -26.78 -7.47 -6.95
C ARG A 149 -25.91 -6.48 -7.71
N VAL A 150 -26.47 -5.92 -8.78
CA VAL A 150 -25.67 -5.21 -9.78
C VAL A 150 -25.20 -3.88 -9.23
N ILE A 151 -26.03 -3.18 -8.44
CA ILE A 151 -25.63 -1.89 -7.87
C ILE A 151 -24.53 -2.08 -6.83
N ILE A 152 -24.66 -3.05 -5.91
CA ILE A 152 -23.59 -3.29 -4.91
C ILE A 152 -22.29 -3.72 -5.60
N HIS A 153 -22.38 -4.56 -6.64
CA HIS A 153 -21.21 -5.03 -7.40
C HIS A 153 -20.46 -3.88 -8.09
N GLU A 154 -21.16 -3.05 -8.88
CA GLU A 154 -20.52 -1.94 -9.60
C GLU A 154 -19.99 -0.86 -8.66
N PHE A 155 -20.68 -0.60 -7.54
CA PHE A 155 -20.12 0.28 -6.51
C PHE A 155 -18.92 -0.36 -5.80
N GLY A 156 -18.83 -1.69 -5.72
CA GLY A 156 -17.62 -2.38 -5.27
C GLY A 156 -16.42 -2.01 -6.13
N HIS A 157 -16.56 -2.07 -7.46
CA HIS A 157 -15.55 -1.59 -8.41
C HIS A 157 -15.20 -0.13 -8.21
N ALA A 158 -16.22 0.75 -8.12
CA ALA A 158 -15.98 2.17 -7.90
C ALA A 158 -15.21 2.45 -6.60
N LEU A 159 -15.27 1.56 -5.60
CA LEU A 159 -14.49 1.66 -4.36
C LEU A 159 -13.13 0.95 -4.40
N GLY A 160 -12.79 0.30 -5.51
CA GLY A 160 -11.50 -0.33 -5.75
C GLY A 160 -11.56 -1.85 -5.96
N CYS A 161 -12.66 -2.52 -5.58
CA CYS A 161 -12.79 -3.98 -5.63
C CYS A 161 -12.66 -4.50 -7.06
N ILE A 162 -12.04 -5.66 -7.26
CA ILE A 162 -12.04 -6.36 -8.54
C ILE A 162 -12.74 -7.70 -8.41
N HIS A 163 -12.95 -8.37 -9.54
CA HIS A 163 -13.69 -9.63 -9.53
C HIS A 163 -13.02 -10.73 -8.70
N GLU A 164 -13.82 -11.43 -7.91
CA GLU A 164 -13.38 -12.56 -7.07
C GLU A 164 -12.69 -13.64 -7.92
N HIS A 165 -13.26 -13.99 -9.09
CA HIS A 165 -12.75 -15.02 -10.01
C HIS A 165 -11.43 -14.65 -10.69
N GLN A 166 -11.06 -13.37 -10.67
CA GLN A 166 -9.79 -12.88 -11.21
C GLN A 166 -8.76 -12.62 -10.12
N SER A 167 -9.09 -12.87 -8.86
CA SER A 167 -8.07 -12.74 -7.84
C SER A 167 -6.83 -13.58 -8.17
N PRO A 168 -5.62 -13.17 -7.73
CA PRO A 168 -4.39 -13.97 -7.79
C PRO A 168 -4.49 -15.41 -7.25
N ALA A 169 -5.62 -15.73 -6.67
CA ALA A 169 -5.84 -16.83 -5.82
C ALA A 169 -7.19 -17.52 -6.27
N ALA A 170 -7.84 -17.14 -7.37
CA ALA A 170 -8.86 -18.02 -7.96
C ALA A 170 -8.22 -19.34 -8.44
N ASN A 171 -8.77 -20.50 -8.06
CA ASN A 171 -8.37 -21.81 -8.58
C ASN A 171 -9.56 -22.53 -9.22
N ILE A 172 -10.25 -21.82 -10.11
CA ILE A 172 -11.44 -22.34 -10.78
C ILE A 172 -10.96 -23.32 -11.87
N PRO A 173 -11.42 -24.58 -11.86
CA PRO A 173 -10.98 -25.60 -12.81
C PRO A 173 -11.69 -25.42 -14.16
N TRP A 174 -11.40 -24.30 -14.83
CA TRP A 174 -12.05 -23.87 -16.07
C TRP A 174 -11.94 -24.92 -17.18
N ASN A 175 -13.07 -25.23 -17.81
CA ASN A 175 -13.08 -25.84 -19.12
C ASN A 175 -12.94 -24.72 -20.16
N ARG A 176 -11.69 -24.38 -20.51
CA ARG A 176 -11.38 -23.16 -21.30
C ARG A 176 -12.13 -23.10 -22.63
N GLU A 177 -12.28 -24.21 -23.34
CA GLU A 177 -13.02 -24.25 -24.61
C GLU A 177 -14.52 -24.03 -24.40
N ALA A 178 -15.12 -24.61 -23.35
CA ALA A 178 -16.51 -24.34 -23.01
C ALA A 178 -16.73 -22.87 -22.63
N VAL A 179 -15.78 -22.27 -21.91
CA VAL A 179 -15.79 -20.85 -21.53
C VAL A 179 -15.68 -19.95 -22.77
N TYR A 180 -14.73 -20.18 -23.68
CA TYR A 180 -14.64 -19.40 -24.93
C TYR A 180 -15.94 -19.45 -25.73
N ASN A 181 -16.50 -20.64 -25.93
CA ASN A 181 -17.75 -20.82 -26.68
C ASN A 181 -18.92 -20.12 -25.98
N TYR A 182 -19.00 -20.22 -24.65
CA TYR A 182 -20.02 -19.57 -23.86
C TYR A 182 -19.99 -18.05 -24.04
N TYR A 183 -18.84 -17.41 -23.76
CA TYR A 183 -18.73 -15.95 -23.84
C TYR A 183 -18.77 -15.42 -25.28
N GLN A 184 -18.35 -16.20 -26.28
CA GLN A 184 -18.55 -15.86 -27.69
C GLN A 184 -20.03 -15.83 -28.07
N VAL A 185 -20.83 -16.78 -27.57
CA VAL A 185 -22.28 -16.85 -27.85
C VAL A 185 -23.06 -15.82 -27.03
N THR A 186 -22.69 -15.63 -25.76
CA THR A 186 -23.48 -14.78 -24.85
C THR A 186 -23.11 -13.31 -24.93
N GLN A 187 -21.84 -12.99 -25.19
CA GLN A 187 -21.31 -11.62 -25.15
C GLN A 187 -20.61 -11.19 -26.45
N GLY A 188 -20.44 -12.10 -27.41
CA GLY A 188 -19.67 -11.83 -28.64
C GLY A 188 -18.17 -11.66 -28.40
N TRP A 189 -17.66 -12.03 -27.21
CA TRP A 189 -16.26 -11.81 -26.85
C TRP A 189 -15.31 -12.71 -27.64
N SER A 190 -14.25 -12.10 -28.15
CA SER A 190 -13.10 -12.81 -28.69
C SER A 190 -12.39 -13.62 -27.59
N ARG A 191 -11.62 -14.63 -28.00
CA ARG A 191 -10.79 -15.41 -27.06
C ARG A 191 -9.86 -14.53 -26.21
N ALA A 192 -9.25 -13.50 -26.81
CA ALA A 192 -8.39 -12.57 -26.08
C ALA A 192 -9.14 -11.79 -24.99
N GLN A 193 -10.38 -11.37 -25.26
CA GLN A 193 -11.23 -10.74 -24.25
C GLN A 193 -11.60 -11.70 -23.13
N VAL A 194 -11.88 -12.97 -23.45
CA VAL A 194 -12.13 -14.01 -22.44
C VAL A 194 -10.87 -14.27 -21.60
N ASP A 195 -9.70 -14.30 -22.23
CA ASP A 195 -8.42 -14.46 -21.53
C ASP A 195 -8.23 -13.34 -20.50
N VAL A 196 -8.49 -12.10 -20.88
CA VAL A 196 -8.33 -10.92 -19.98
C VAL A 196 -9.44 -10.82 -18.93
N ASN A 197 -10.70 -11.08 -19.29
CA ASN A 197 -11.83 -10.81 -18.39
C ASN A 197 -12.20 -12.00 -17.49
N ILE A 198 -11.82 -13.22 -17.87
CA ILE A 198 -12.22 -14.45 -17.17
C ILE A 198 -11.02 -15.20 -16.62
N PHE A 199 -9.96 -15.40 -17.41
CA PHE A 199 -8.84 -16.26 -17.00
C PHE A 199 -7.69 -15.50 -16.34
N GLN A 200 -7.48 -14.24 -16.70
CA GLN A 200 -6.38 -13.45 -16.18
C GLN A 200 -6.60 -13.24 -14.68
N LEU A 201 -5.66 -13.76 -13.91
CA LEU A 201 -5.55 -13.48 -12.50
C LEU A 201 -4.73 -12.21 -12.32
N TYR A 202 -5.11 -11.36 -11.38
CA TYR A 202 -4.29 -10.23 -10.98
C TYR A 202 -3.01 -10.71 -10.30
N ASP A 203 -1.95 -9.90 -10.38
CA ASP A 203 -0.69 -10.22 -9.69
C ASP A 203 -0.88 -10.03 -8.18
N ARG A 204 -0.37 -10.98 -7.39
CA ARG A 204 -0.32 -10.87 -5.92
C ARG A 204 0.45 -9.61 -5.50
N SER A 205 1.48 -9.25 -6.25
CA SER A 205 2.36 -8.11 -5.97
C SER A 205 1.72 -6.75 -6.22
N THR A 206 0.63 -6.72 -6.97
CA THR A 206 -0.11 -5.51 -7.30
C THR A 206 -1.53 -5.57 -6.77
N THR A 207 -1.78 -6.40 -5.75
CA THR A 207 -3.15 -6.65 -5.28
C THR A 207 -3.30 -6.85 -3.77
N GLN A 208 -4.22 -6.14 -3.10
CA GLN A 208 -4.69 -6.56 -1.77
C GLN A 208 -5.79 -7.61 -1.91
N PHE A 209 -5.68 -8.75 -1.22
CA PHE A 209 -6.63 -9.83 -1.39
C PHE A 209 -7.06 -10.62 -0.15
N SER A 210 -8.25 -11.24 -0.18
CA SER A 210 -8.83 -12.08 0.88
C SER A 210 -8.76 -13.59 0.51
N ALA A 211 -9.48 -14.46 1.21
CA ALA A 211 -9.56 -15.90 0.91
C ALA A 211 -10.83 -16.25 0.11
N TRP A 212 -10.82 -17.37 -0.67
CA TRP A 212 -11.92 -17.71 -1.62
C TRP A 212 -13.30 -17.66 -1.01
N ASP A 213 -14.05 -16.63 -1.40
CA ASP A 213 -15.41 -16.41 -0.96
C ASP A 213 -16.39 -16.63 -2.11
N ALA A 214 -16.95 -17.84 -2.15
CA ALA A 214 -18.05 -18.18 -3.05
C ALA A 214 -19.31 -17.32 -2.81
N GLY A 215 -19.40 -16.64 -1.67
CA GLY A 215 -20.46 -15.71 -1.31
C GLY A 215 -20.16 -14.24 -1.62
N SER A 216 -18.96 -13.89 -2.09
CA SER A 216 -18.60 -12.49 -2.36
C SER A 216 -19.53 -11.87 -3.39
N ILE A 217 -19.95 -10.64 -3.15
CA ILE A 217 -20.73 -9.87 -4.13
C ILE A 217 -19.94 -9.62 -5.42
N MET A 218 -18.60 -9.68 -5.38
CA MET A 218 -17.70 -9.47 -6.51
C MET A 218 -17.50 -10.72 -7.39
N LEU A 219 -18.14 -11.84 -7.06
CA LEU A 219 -18.02 -13.09 -7.79
C LEU A 219 -19.03 -13.21 -8.94
N TYR A 220 -18.54 -13.59 -10.13
CA TYR A 220 -19.43 -14.02 -11.21
C TYR A 220 -20.08 -15.37 -10.94
N ALA A 221 -21.31 -15.52 -11.39
CA ALA A 221 -21.92 -16.84 -11.47
C ALA A 221 -21.12 -17.70 -12.46
N ILE A 222 -20.68 -18.87 -11.99
CA ILE A 222 -19.92 -19.84 -12.78
C ILE A 222 -20.83 -21.06 -12.97
N PRO A 223 -21.42 -21.27 -14.16
CA PRO A 223 -22.17 -22.49 -14.43
C PRO A 223 -21.27 -23.73 -14.40
N ALA A 224 -21.80 -24.87 -13.92
CA ALA A 224 -21.08 -26.14 -13.87
C ALA A 224 -20.56 -26.60 -15.25
N SER A 225 -21.23 -26.19 -16.32
CA SER A 225 -20.81 -26.46 -17.71
C SER A 225 -19.51 -25.76 -18.12
N LEU A 226 -19.07 -24.74 -17.36
CA LEU A 226 -17.85 -23.99 -17.63
C LEU A 226 -16.63 -24.55 -16.86
N THR A 227 -16.82 -25.60 -16.07
CA THR A 227 -15.75 -26.21 -15.27
C THR A 227 -15.59 -27.69 -15.59
N THR A 228 -14.42 -28.24 -15.27
CA THR A 228 -14.06 -29.63 -15.60
C THR A 228 -14.52 -30.64 -14.54
N ASN A 229 -14.90 -30.19 -13.34
CA ASN A 229 -15.28 -31.04 -12.20
C ASN A 229 -16.72 -30.78 -11.72
N GLY A 230 -17.50 -29.98 -12.44
CA GLY A 230 -18.87 -29.61 -12.06
C GLY A 230 -18.97 -28.52 -10.98
N PHE A 231 -17.86 -27.86 -10.62
CA PHE A 231 -17.88 -26.68 -9.76
C PHE A 231 -18.78 -25.60 -10.35
N SER A 232 -19.66 -25.03 -9.52
CA SER A 232 -20.53 -23.92 -9.93
C SER A 232 -20.81 -22.96 -8.79
N THR A 233 -21.05 -21.70 -9.14
CA THR A 233 -21.46 -20.65 -8.21
C THR A 233 -22.67 -19.91 -8.76
N GLY A 234 -23.59 -19.55 -7.88
CA GLY A 234 -24.70 -18.67 -8.21
C GLY A 234 -24.27 -17.22 -8.16
N TRP A 235 -25.17 -16.33 -8.59
CA TRP A 235 -24.98 -14.91 -8.38
C TRP A 235 -25.30 -14.55 -6.91
N ASN A 236 -24.38 -13.87 -6.24
CA ASN A 236 -24.60 -13.35 -4.89
C ASN A 236 -25.46 -12.08 -4.94
N ARG A 237 -26.21 -11.78 -3.87
CA ARG A 237 -27.22 -10.69 -3.84
C ARG A 237 -26.97 -9.65 -2.75
N GLN A 238 -26.01 -9.90 -1.87
CA GLN A 238 -25.69 -9.11 -0.69
C GLN A 238 -24.19 -9.21 -0.42
N LEU A 239 -23.66 -8.27 0.37
CA LEU A 239 -22.29 -8.33 0.87
C LEU A 239 -22.12 -9.55 1.80
N SER A 240 -21.08 -10.35 1.55
CA SER A 240 -20.67 -11.40 2.47
C SER A 240 -20.00 -10.81 3.72
N GLU A 241 -19.79 -11.65 4.75
CA GLU A 241 -18.98 -11.23 5.90
C GLU A 241 -17.52 -10.94 5.51
N THR A 242 -17.00 -11.63 4.49
CA THR A 242 -15.67 -11.40 3.94
C THR A 242 -15.59 -10.05 3.24
N ASP A 243 -16.59 -9.69 2.42
CA ASP A 243 -16.67 -8.40 1.74
C ASP A 243 -16.65 -7.25 2.77
N LYS A 244 -17.47 -7.37 3.83
CA LYS A 244 -17.58 -6.38 4.92
C LYS A 244 -16.27 -6.24 5.70
N ALA A 245 -15.66 -7.37 6.07
CA ALA A 245 -14.40 -7.35 6.83
C ALA A 245 -13.24 -6.80 5.99
N PHE A 246 -13.19 -7.18 4.71
CA PHE A 246 -12.16 -6.72 3.78
C PHE A 246 -12.24 -5.21 3.57
N ILE A 247 -13.40 -4.68 3.22
CA ILE A 247 -13.55 -3.23 2.98
C ILE A 247 -13.35 -2.40 4.25
N ALA A 248 -13.73 -2.92 5.43
CA ALA A 248 -13.50 -2.25 6.70
C ALA A 248 -12.01 -2.19 7.07
N LYS A 249 -11.23 -3.17 6.62
CA LYS A 249 -9.77 -3.17 6.75
C LYS A 249 -9.13 -2.20 5.75
N THR A 250 -9.64 -2.13 4.52
CA THR A 250 -9.16 -1.21 3.49
C THR A 250 -9.45 0.24 3.84
N TYR A 251 -10.62 0.51 4.41
CA TYR A 251 -11.09 1.84 4.84
C TYR A 251 -11.46 1.81 6.33
N PRO A 252 -10.47 1.78 7.23
CA PRO A 252 -10.72 1.63 8.66
C PRO A 252 -11.41 2.88 9.26
N PRO A 253 -12.20 2.73 10.33
CA PRO A 253 -12.75 3.87 11.06
C PRO A 253 -11.66 4.86 11.47
N GLU A 254 -11.99 6.16 11.51
CA GLU A 254 -11.09 7.20 12.03
C GLU A 254 -10.56 6.80 13.41
N GLY A 255 -9.23 6.72 13.58
CA GLY A 255 -8.58 6.29 14.81
C GLY A 255 -7.64 5.08 14.68
N MET A 256 -7.51 4.46 13.50
CA MET A 256 -6.42 3.52 13.25
C MET A 256 -5.12 4.31 13.06
N ASP A 257 -4.23 4.21 14.05
CA ASP A 257 -2.93 4.87 14.11
C ASP A 257 -1.97 4.24 13.10
N ILE A 258 -2.12 4.59 11.83
CA ILE A 258 -1.17 4.19 10.80
C ILE A 258 0.09 4.98 11.08
N ALA A 259 1.15 4.28 11.50
CA ALA A 259 2.41 4.87 11.88
C ALA A 259 3.22 5.30 10.64
N SER A 260 2.62 6.14 9.79
CA SER A 260 3.19 6.68 8.57
C SER A 260 2.65 8.07 8.22
N PHE A 261 3.49 8.84 7.54
CA PHE A 261 3.16 10.14 6.99
C PHE A 261 3.80 10.27 5.62
N ASN A 262 3.04 10.71 4.63
CA ASN A 262 3.56 11.17 3.34
C ASN A 262 3.24 12.67 3.16
N THR A 263 4.20 13.45 2.66
CA THR A 263 3.99 14.88 2.36
C THR A 263 2.80 15.11 1.43
N MET A 264 2.47 14.13 0.58
CA MET A 264 1.31 14.15 -0.31
C MET A 264 -0.04 14.13 0.40
N GLU A 265 -0.09 13.80 1.70
CA GLU A 265 -1.33 13.83 2.51
C GLU A 265 -1.84 15.26 2.72
N ILE A 266 -0.94 16.25 2.64
CA ILE A 266 -1.20 17.66 2.96
C ILE A 266 -0.94 18.62 1.79
N ARG A 267 -0.27 18.16 0.72
CA ARG A 267 -0.01 18.96 -0.48
C ARG A 267 0.19 18.10 -1.73
N PRO A 268 -0.14 18.56 -2.95
CA PRO A 268 0.26 17.89 -4.18
C PRO A 268 1.80 17.77 -4.32
N TRP A 269 2.26 16.79 -5.10
CA TRP A 269 3.70 16.55 -5.32
C TRP A 269 4.37 17.65 -6.16
N ASP A 270 3.62 18.24 -7.09
CA ASP A 270 4.04 19.29 -8.03
C ASP A 270 4.02 20.71 -7.42
N GLN A 271 3.62 20.81 -6.15
CA GLN A 271 3.68 22.03 -5.34
C GLN A 271 4.62 21.82 -4.15
N PRO A 272 5.92 21.62 -4.38
CA PRO A 272 6.88 21.30 -3.33
C PRO A 272 7.00 22.44 -2.31
N THR A 273 6.97 22.08 -1.03
CA THR A 273 7.27 22.96 0.10
C THR A 273 8.49 22.44 0.86
N LYS A 274 9.15 23.34 1.60
CA LYS A 274 10.30 22.98 2.44
C LYS A 274 9.91 22.19 3.68
N GLU A 275 8.72 22.44 4.21
CA GLU A 275 8.25 21.83 5.45
C GLU A 275 6.92 21.11 5.20
N ALA A 276 6.77 19.97 5.86
CA ALA A 276 5.53 19.20 5.88
C ALA A 276 5.35 18.55 7.25
N MET A 277 4.16 18.69 7.83
CA MET A 277 3.84 18.22 9.18
C MET A 277 2.49 17.52 9.23
N LYS A 278 2.43 16.41 9.96
CA LYS A 278 1.20 15.72 10.36
C LYS A 278 1.15 15.56 11.86
N ARG A 279 0.09 16.05 12.50
CA ARG A 279 -0.13 15.84 13.93
C ARG A 279 -0.66 14.43 14.19
N GLN A 280 0.08 13.65 14.96
CA GLN A 280 -0.30 12.31 15.41
C GLN A 280 -0.87 12.37 16.83
N THR A 281 -2.16 12.13 16.98
CA THR A 281 -2.82 12.00 18.30
C THR A 281 -2.78 10.56 18.81
N TYR A 282 -2.83 10.38 20.12
CA TYR A 282 -2.75 9.06 20.73
C TYR A 282 -4.14 8.60 21.18
N PRO A 283 -4.49 7.31 21.00
CA PRO A 283 -5.75 6.77 21.50
C PRO A 283 -5.93 6.94 23.02
N ALA A 284 -4.83 6.94 23.77
CA ALA A 284 -4.79 7.18 25.20
C ALA A 284 -3.54 8.00 25.58
N PRO A 285 -3.61 8.81 26.67
CA PRO A 285 -2.45 9.57 27.13
C PRO A 285 -1.38 8.66 27.74
N TYR A 286 -0.11 8.99 27.51
CA TYR A 286 1.03 8.38 28.22
C TYR A 286 1.29 9.06 29.56
N ASN A 287 1.89 8.33 30.51
CA ASN A 287 2.36 8.90 31.77
C ASN A 287 3.48 9.93 31.57
N THR A 288 4.38 9.62 30.63
CA THR A 288 5.53 10.43 30.20
C THR A 288 5.53 10.47 28.68
N PRO A 289 5.85 11.60 28.03
CA PRO A 289 5.93 11.64 26.56
C PRO A 289 6.78 10.48 26.01
N PRO A 290 6.28 9.71 25.01
CA PRO A 290 7.00 8.56 24.47
C PRO A 290 8.21 9.01 23.63
N LYS A 291 9.09 8.07 23.30
CA LYS A 291 10.15 8.25 22.28
C LYS A 291 9.66 7.75 20.92
N PHE A 292 10.25 8.29 19.85
CA PHE A 292 9.94 7.89 18.48
C PHE A 292 11.22 7.45 17.76
N ALA A 293 11.16 6.29 17.11
CA ALA A 293 12.06 5.96 16.02
C ALA A 293 11.37 6.32 14.72
N VAL A 294 11.91 7.26 13.94
CA VAL A 294 11.34 7.70 12.65
C VAL A 294 12.27 7.25 11.54
N GLY A 295 11.72 6.77 10.43
CA GLY A 295 12.49 6.29 9.28
C GLY A 295 11.86 6.71 7.95
N LEU A 296 12.69 7.12 7.00
CA LEU A 296 12.27 7.42 5.63
C LEU A 296 11.91 6.14 4.88
N ASN A 297 10.82 6.16 4.11
CA ASN A 297 10.36 5.01 3.32
C ASN A 297 9.87 5.38 1.91
N TRP A 298 9.91 6.67 1.55
CA TRP A 298 9.68 7.17 0.20
C TRP A 298 10.44 8.47 -0.03
N LEU A 299 11.01 8.61 -1.21
CA LEU A 299 11.70 9.81 -1.66
C LEU A 299 11.39 10.07 -3.14
N ASP A 300 11.06 11.33 -3.47
CA ASP A 300 11.06 11.92 -4.81
C ASP A 300 11.72 13.30 -4.73
N ILE A 301 13.00 13.35 -5.07
CA ILE A 301 13.86 14.52 -4.91
C ILE A 301 14.51 14.86 -6.24
N ASP A 302 14.42 16.12 -6.62
CA ASP A 302 15.08 16.65 -7.82
C ASP A 302 16.59 16.43 -7.78
N HIS A 303 17.17 16.06 -8.93
CA HIS A 303 18.60 15.73 -9.01
C HIS A 303 19.53 16.93 -9.13
N ALA A 304 19.03 18.13 -9.46
CA ALA A 304 19.86 19.25 -9.88
C ALA A 304 20.64 19.88 -8.71
N THR A 305 20.26 19.55 -7.48
CA THR A 305 20.84 20.05 -6.23
C THR A 305 21.12 18.88 -5.29
N ASN A 306 21.76 19.14 -4.15
CA ASN A 306 22.04 18.07 -3.19
C ASN A 306 20.74 17.42 -2.73
N ILE A 307 20.79 16.12 -2.47
CA ILE A 307 19.70 15.38 -1.85
C ILE A 307 19.68 15.74 -0.38
N ARG A 308 18.67 16.52 0.03
CA ARG A 308 18.50 16.98 1.41
C ARG A 308 17.09 16.67 1.91
N VAL A 309 16.99 15.81 2.91
CA VAL A 309 15.71 15.42 3.50
C VAL A 309 15.92 15.00 4.95
N LYS A 310 14.97 15.38 5.82
CA LYS A 310 14.92 14.93 7.21
C LYS A 310 13.50 14.50 7.59
N ALA A 311 13.36 13.36 8.25
CA ALA A 311 12.13 12.92 8.90
C ALA A 311 12.35 12.79 10.41
N TYR A 312 11.48 13.41 11.20
CA TYR A 312 11.62 13.46 12.65
C TYR A 312 10.27 13.68 13.33
N ALA A 313 10.24 13.47 14.64
CA ALA A 313 9.11 13.84 15.49
C ALA A 313 9.54 14.98 16.41
N ASP A 314 8.67 15.98 16.60
CA ASP A 314 8.83 17.01 17.61
C ASP A 314 7.50 17.27 18.34
N ASN A 315 7.47 18.30 19.20
CA ASN A 315 6.31 18.66 20.02
C ASN A 315 5.67 17.44 20.72
N ILE A 316 6.52 16.53 21.20
CA ILE A 316 6.09 15.24 21.74
C ILE A 316 5.51 15.47 23.14
N THR A 317 4.21 15.26 23.26
CA THR A 317 3.44 15.40 24.50
C THR A 317 2.93 14.04 24.97
N LYS A 318 2.15 14.04 26.06
CA LYS A 318 1.49 12.83 26.54
C LYS A 318 0.35 12.35 25.63
N THR A 319 -0.16 13.20 24.73
CA THR A 319 -1.37 12.93 23.95
C THR A 319 -1.18 13.04 22.44
N ALA A 320 -0.04 13.59 21.99
CA ALA A 320 0.24 13.80 20.58
C ALA A 320 1.74 14.07 20.33
N ALA A 321 2.16 13.90 19.08
CA ALA A 321 3.42 14.41 18.54
C ALA A 321 3.18 14.99 17.14
N ASP A 322 4.08 15.86 16.68
CA ASP A 322 4.05 16.36 15.31
C ASP A 322 5.13 15.61 14.50
N MET A 323 4.72 15.00 13.39
CA MET A 323 5.57 14.21 12.51
C MET A 323 5.97 15.05 11.31
N HIS A 324 7.28 15.25 11.12
CA HIS A 324 7.84 16.13 10.11
C HIS A 324 8.55 15.37 9.00
N ILE A 325 8.45 15.90 7.79
CA ILE A 325 9.32 15.57 6.66
C ILE A 325 9.69 16.87 5.96
N ASP A 326 10.93 17.30 6.12
CA ASP A 326 11.38 18.59 5.61
C ASP A 326 12.58 18.44 4.67
N THR A 327 12.75 19.45 3.83
CA THR A 327 13.95 19.71 3.03
C THR A 327 14.42 21.15 3.26
N TRP A 328 15.63 21.51 2.84
CA TRP A 328 16.19 22.84 3.05
C TRP A 328 17.03 23.32 1.86
N ALA A 329 17.57 24.53 1.96
CA ALA A 329 18.39 25.17 0.93
C ALA A 329 17.71 25.19 -0.45
N ASP A 330 18.39 24.76 -1.50
CA ASP A 330 17.95 24.74 -2.89
C ASP A 330 17.28 23.42 -3.32
N THR A 331 17.17 22.44 -2.42
CA THR A 331 16.61 21.11 -2.73
C THR A 331 15.09 21.15 -2.99
N THR A 332 14.66 20.58 -4.11
CA THR A 332 13.24 20.41 -4.42
C THR A 332 12.77 19.01 -4.01
N LEU A 333 11.94 18.94 -2.97
CA LEU A 333 11.32 17.71 -2.47
C LEU A 333 9.89 17.60 -3.01
N TYR A 334 9.73 16.91 -4.15
CA TYR A 334 8.42 16.67 -4.75
C TYR A 334 7.51 15.90 -3.78
N SER A 335 8.00 14.77 -3.28
CA SER A 335 7.32 14.00 -2.24
C SER A 335 8.27 13.20 -1.38
N ALA A 336 7.88 12.94 -0.14
CA ALA A 336 8.57 12.00 0.74
C ALA A 336 7.61 11.35 1.72
N GLY A 337 8.01 10.20 2.24
CA GLY A 337 7.29 9.46 3.26
C GLY A 337 8.19 9.01 4.39
N CYS A 338 7.59 8.85 5.56
CA CYS A 338 8.21 8.23 6.70
C CYS A 338 7.25 7.26 7.40
N THR A 339 7.84 6.34 8.16
CA THR A 339 7.16 5.52 9.17
C THR A 339 7.75 5.82 10.54
N TRP A 340 7.05 5.44 11.61
CA TRP A 340 7.60 5.54 12.95
C TRP A 340 7.19 4.39 13.87
N MET A 341 8.02 4.12 14.86
CA MET A 341 7.66 3.30 16.01
C MET A 341 7.63 4.20 17.25
N ARG A 342 6.50 4.19 17.96
CA ARG A 342 6.37 4.81 19.27
C ARG A 342 6.78 3.83 20.35
N ILE A 343 7.61 4.28 21.27
CA ILE A 343 8.12 3.49 22.38
C ILE A 343 7.83 4.28 23.65
N ALA A 344 7.11 3.69 24.60
CA ALA A 344 6.84 4.33 25.88
C ALA A 344 8.18 4.65 26.59
N ALA A 345 8.26 5.77 27.29
CA ALA A 345 9.51 6.17 27.97
C ALA A 345 9.97 5.13 29.00
N ASP A 346 9.03 4.41 29.59
CA ASP A 346 9.18 3.34 30.57
C ASP A 346 8.97 1.94 29.96
N ASP A 347 8.99 1.80 28.62
CA ASP A 347 8.86 0.50 27.97
C ASP A 347 9.96 -0.44 28.48
N PRO A 348 9.63 -1.63 29.03
CA PRO A 348 10.62 -2.52 29.62
C PRO A 348 11.46 -3.23 28.55
N ASP A 349 10.91 -3.41 27.35
CA ASP A 349 11.50 -4.26 26.31
C ASP A 349 12.13 -3.44 25.17
N PHE A 350 11.59 -2.28 24.84
CA PHE A 350 12.10 -1.48 23.74
C PHE A 350 12.98 -0.34 24.22
N GLN A 351 14.03 -0.07 23.46
CA GLN A 351 14.87 1.12 23.58
C GLN A 351 15.07 1.72 22.20
N THR A 352 15.18 3.05 22.14
CA THR A 352 15.43 3.77 20.90
C THR A 352 16.25 5.04 21.14
N GLY A 353 16.93 5.47 20.08
CA GLY A 353 17.67 6.71 20.00
C GLY A 353 18.04 7.02 18.55
N GLN A 354 18.90 8.01 18.36
CA GLN A 354 19.36 8.45 17.05
C GLN A 354 20.87 8.68 17.09
N PHE A 355 21.51 8.54 15.93
CA PHE A 355 22.90 8.93 15.70
C PHE A 355 22.98 9.76 14.42
N SER A 356 23.78 10.84 14.45
CA SER A 356 24.11 11.63 13.27
C SER A 356 25.61 11.58 13.01
N THR A 357 26.01 11.50 11.73
CA THR A 357 27.42 11.64 11.35
C THR A 357 28.01 12.98 11.81
N GLN A 358 27.16 14.02 11.94
CA GLN A 358 27.56 15.33 12.44
C GLN A 358 27.97 15.33 13.91
N ASP A 359 27.63 14.28 14.66
CA ASP A 359 28.09 14.14 16.04
C ASP A 359 29.59 13.82 16.10
N ASP A 360 30.19 13.30 15.01
CA ASP A 360 31.59 12.87 14.93
C ASP A 360 32.46 13.75 14.02
N HIS A 361 31.88 14.35 12.99
CA HIS A 361 32.60 15.27 12.09
C HIS A 361 31.70 16.40 11.59
N PRO A 362 32.26 17.61 11.38
CA PRO A 362 31.48 18.74 10.91
C PRO A 362 31.09 18.58 9.43
N TRP A 363 29.99 19.21 9.02
CA TRP A 363 29.48 19.22 7.64
C TRP A 363 30.55 19.51 6.58
N GLN A 364 31.51 20.38 6.88
CA GLN A 364 32.58 20.80 5.96
C GLN A 364 33.64 19.71 5.71
N ASN A 365 33.64 18.62 6.48
CA ASN A 365 34.62 17.54 6.37
C ASN A 365 33.93 16.16 6.27
N PRO A 366 33.18 15.91 5.18
CA PRO A 366 32.44 14.66 5.00
C PRO A 366 33.40 13.46 5.00
N GLN A 367 32.97 12.36 5.63
CA GLN A 367 33.74 11.12 5.69
C GLN A 367 32.98 10.00 4.97
N MET A 368 33.73 9.15 4.25
CA MET A 368 33.14 7.96 3.63
C MET A 368 32.66 6.94 4.65
N LYS A 369 33.28 6.86 5.83
CA LYS A 369 32.92 5.89 6.87
C LYS A 369 32.76 6.61 8.19
N THR A 370 31.64 6.40 8.85
CA THR A 370 31.37 6.97 10.17
C THR A 370 30.73 5.91 11.05
N SER A 371 31.38 5.58 12.15
CA SER A 371 30.91 4.56 13.08
C SER A 371 31.02 5.01 14.53
N ARG A 372 30.02 4.66 15.35
CA ARG A 372 30.00 5.02 16.77
C ARG A 372 29.48 3.87 17.64
N ALA A 373 30.12 3.66 18.79
CA ALA A 373 29.59 2.78 19.82
C ALA A 373 28.40 3.46 20.52
N ILE A 374 27.22 2.83 20.43
CA ILE A 374 25.99 3.25 21.08
C ILE A 374 25.78 2.41 22.33
N LYS A 375 25.60 3.08 23.48
CA LYS A 375 25.26 2.44 24.74
C LYS A 375 23.75 2.47 24.94
N PHE A 376 23.17 1.35 25.34
CA PHE A 376 21.77 1.31 25.75
C PHE A 376 21.58 2.01 27.09
N ASP A 377 20.44 2.70 27.28
CA ASP A 377 20.08 3.36 28.54
C ASP A 377 20.07 2.33 29.68
N ARG A 378 19.63 1.10 29.37
CA ARG A 378 19.68 -0.06 30.27
C ARG A 378 20.20 -1.30 29.54
N PRO A 379 20.96 -2.19 30.22
CA PRO A 379 21.36 -3.45 29.64
C PRO A 379 20.13 -4.35 29.41
N PHE A 380 20.12 -5.09 28.31
CA PHE A 380 19.16 -6.17 28.11
C PHE A 380 19.52 -7.34 29.03
N ALA A 381 18.51 -7.91 29.71
CA ALA A 381 18.73 -9.07 30.57
C ALA A 381 19.35 -10.21 29.76
N ALA A 382 20.36 -10.87 30.31
CA ALA A 382 20.85 -12.13 29.79
C ALA A 382 19.76 -13.19 30.02
N GLY A 383 18.83 -13.33 29.08
CA GLY A 383 17.85 -14.40 29.10
C GLY A 383 18.54 -15.77 29.02
N GLY A 384 17.92 -16.81 29.58
CA GLY A 384 18.47 -18.17 29.76
C GLY A 384 18.91 -18.93 28.49
N ALA A 385 18.94 -18.28 27.33
CA ALA A 385 19.65 -18.68 26.12
C ALA A 385 20.23 -17.41 25.47
N ALA A 386 21.53 -17.17 25.64
CA ALA A 386 22.22 -15.89 25.44
C ALA A 386 22.36 -15.43 23.97
N ALA A 387 21.28 -14.96 23.36
CA ALA A 387 21.36 -14.18 22.11
C ALA A 387 21.38 -12.66 22.43
N PRO A 388 22.28 -11.87 21.81
CA PRO A 388 22.25 -10.41 21.95
C PRO A 388 20.90 -9.84 21.47
N PRO A 389 20.49 -8.64 21.93
CA PRO A 389 19.25 -8.01 21.48
C PRO A 389 19.26 -7.82 19.95
N LYS A 390 18.08 -7.69 19.37
CA LYS A 390 17.95 -7.28 17.96
C LYS A 390 18.00 -5.77 17.88
N VAL A 391 18.70 -5.25 16.86
CA VAL A 391 18.80 -3.82 16.56
C VAL A 391 18.31 -3.59 15.14
N VAL A 392 17.40 -2.63 14.98
CA VAL A 392 16.85 -2.17 13.69
C VAL A 392 17.36 -0.76 13.45
N ILE A 393 17.88 -0.49 12.25
CA ILE A 393 18.43 0.82 11.86
C ILE A 393 17.61 1.40 10.71
N TRP A 394 17.16 2.64 10.88
CA TRP A 394 16.32 3.37 9.94
C TRP A 394 16.93 4.73 9.60
N LEU A 395 17.27 4.95 8.33
CA LEU A 395 17.73 6.25 7.84
C LEU A 395 16.62 7.30 7.98
N ASN A 396 16.97 8.45 8.53
CA ASN A 396 16.00 9.53 8.74
C ASN A 396 16.53 10.93 8.36
N VAL A 397 17.83 11.09 8.08
CA VAL A 397 18.39 12.32 7.49
C VAL A 397 19.38 11.95 6.42
N LEU A 398 19.32 12.65 5.28
CA LEU A 398 20.30 12.57 4.19
C LEU A 398 20.68 13.98 3.73
N ASP A 399 21.97 14.25 3.57
CA ASP A 399 22.56 15.36 2.82
C ASP A 399 23.69 14.79 1.94
N MET A 400 23.42 14.59 0.65
CA MET A 400 24.38 14.02 -0.32
C MET A 400 24.56 14.94 -1.51
N GLN A 401 25.79 15.07 -2.00
CA GLN A 401 26.13 15.98 -3.08
C GLN A 401 25.41 15.67 -4.40
N ALA A 402 24.96 16.71 -5.11
CA ALA A 402 24.51 16.61 -6.49
C ALA A 402 25.66 16.20 -7.44
N GLY A 403 25.31 15.63 -8.60
CA GLY A 403 26.32 15.28 -9.61
C GLY A 403 27.22 14.09 -9.25
N LYS A 404 26.94 13.42 -8.13
CA LYS A 404 27.60 12.21 -7.63
C LYS A 404 26.52 11.20 -7.28
N ASN A 405 26.75 9.92 -7.59
CA ASN A 405 25.77 8.88 -7.26
C ASN A 405 25.49 8.88 -5.76
N TRP A 406 24.25 8.61 -5.39
CA TRP A 406 23.80 8.68 -4.00
C TRP A 406 23.83 7.29 -3.40
N ARG A 407 24.80 7.11 -2.49
CA ARG A 407 25.10 5.81 -1.89
C ARG A 407 25.20 5.93 -0.39
N ILE A 408 24.52 5.04 0.31
CA ILE A 408 24.61 4.97 1.76
C ILE A 408 24.25 3.56 2.24
N ASN A 409 24.91 3.12 3.30
CA ASN A 409 24.60 1.91 4.03
C ASN A 409 24.60 2.20 5.54
N ALA A 410 23.49 1.90 6.20
CA ALA A 410 23.29 2.07 7.63
C ALA A 410 23.13 0.69 8.29
N THR A 411 24.07 0.34 9.16
CA THR A 411 24.13 -1.00 9.78
C THR A 411 24.44 -0.95 11.26
N ALA A 412 24.12 -2.04 11.96
CA ALA A 412 24.51 -2.28 13.35
C ALA A 412 25.40 -3.53 13.41
N THR A 413 26.48 -3.44 14.17
CA THR A 413 27.43 -4.53 14.42
C THR A 413 27.77 -4.57 15.92
N ASP A 414 28.56 -5.56 16.35
CA ASP A 414 29.03 -5.68 17.74
C ASP A 414 27.90 -5.60 18.78
N VAL A 415 26.74 -6.17 18.45
CA VAL A 415 25.56 -6.08 19.32
C VAL A 415 25.78 -6.94 20.56
N THR A 416 25.72 -6.30 21.72
CA THR A 416 25.86 -6.90 23.05
C THR A 416 24.65 -6.56 23.92
N ALA A 417 24.59 -7.10 25.13
CA ALA A 417 23.56 -6.71 26.10
C ALA A 417 23.59 -5.22 26.47
N THR A 418 24.71 -4.53 26.31
CA THR A 418 24.92 -3.15 26.77
C THR A 418 24.95 -2.10 25.66
N GLY A 419 25.05 -2.52 24.41
CA GLY A 419 25.17 -1.60 23.28
C GLY A 419 25.50 -2.29 21.97
N PHE A 420 25.79 -1.49 20.95
CA PHE A 420 26.17 -1.93 19.61
C PHE A 420 27.01 -0.85 18.92
N THR A 421 27.66 -1.18 17.82
CA THR A 421 28.32 -0.19 16.94
C THR A 421 27.41 0.13 15.76
N ILE A 422 27.02 1.39 15.61
CA ILE A 422 26.29 1.87 14.42
C ILE A 422 27.29 2.33 13.35
N HIS A 423 26.98 2.07 12.08
CA HIS A 423 27.75 2.53 10.92
C HIS A 423 26.83 3.29 9.95
N LEU A 424 27.29 4.44 9.48
CA LEU A 424 26.68 5.24 8.41
C LEU A 424 27.75 5.49 7.35
N ASP A 425 27.83 4.57 6.40
CA ASP A 425 28.93 4.50 5.44
C ASP A 425 28.45 4.81 4.02
N THR A 426 29.33 5.40 3.22
CA THR A 426 29.20 5.58 1.78
C THR A 426 30.45 5.07 1.07
N TRP A 427 30.45 5.07 -0.27
CA TRP A 427 31.56 4.55 -1.07
C TRP A 427 31.68 5.20 -2.45
N ALA A 428 32.78 4.89 -3.14
CA ALA A 428 33.12 5.42 -4.45
C ALA A 428 33.20 6.95 -4.46
N ASP A 429 32.45 7.61 -5.34
CA ASP A 429 32.51 9.06 -5.55
C ASP A 429 31.44 9.85 -4.76
N THR A 430 30.64 9.17 -3.96
CA THR A 430 29.60 9.81 -3.15
C THR A 430 30.21 10.70 -2.08
N VAL A 431 29.70 11.93 -1.98
CA VAL A 431 30.02 12.85 -0.89
C VAL A 431 28.81 12.94 0.04
N LEU A 432 28.93 12.32 1.21
CA LEU A 432 27.91 12.26 2.25
C LEU A 432 28.19 13.32 3.31
N TYR A 433 27.51 14.48 3.22
CA TYR A 433 27.66 15.58 4.18
C TYR A 433 27.02 15.25 5.52
N VAL A 434 25.82 14.67 5.49
CA VAL A 434 25.08 14.25 6.68
C VAL A 434 24.33 12.97 6.39
N ALA A 435 24.44 12.03 7.33
CA ALA A 435 23.43 11.00 7.51
C ALA A 435 23.00 10.97 8.97
N SER A 436 21.74 10.63 9.21
CA SER A 436 21.29 10.19 10.52
C SER A 436 20.46 8.94 10.40
N ALA A 437 20.47 8.14 11.46
CA ALA A 437 19.58 7.01 11.60
C ALA A 437 19.00 6.91 13.00
N ALA A 438 17.70 6.61 13.08
CA ALA A 438 17.06 6.13 14.28
C ALA A 438 17.37 4.64 14.46
N TRP A 439 17.51 4.20 15.70
CA TRP A 439 17.69 2.79 16.04
C TRP A 439 16.60 2.31 17.01
N ILE A 440 16.20 1.05 16.87
CA ILE A 440 15.26 0.36 17.76
C ILE A 440 15.94 -0.92 18.25
N ALA A 441 15.99 -1.12 19.56
CA ALA A 441 16.55 -2.32 20.18
C ALA A 441 15.51 -3.05 21.03
N TYR A 442 15.49 -4.39 20.97
CA TYR A 442 14.58 -5.24 21.75
C TYR A 442 15.16 -6.65 22.00
N PRO A 443 14.64 -7.42 22.98
CA PRO A 443 15.13 -8.77 23.26
C PRO A 443 14.91 -9.69 22.05
N ALA A 444 15.95 -10.43 21.62
CA ALA A 444 15.88 -11.25 20.40
C ALA A 444 14.79 -12.33 20.40
N GLY A 445 14.35 -12.78 21.58
CA GLY A 445 13.28 -13.76 21.75
C GLY A 445 11.92 -13.17 22.14
N LYS A 446 11.72 -11.84 22.00
CA LYS A 446 10.46 -11.19 22.39
C LYS A 446 9.27 -11.82 21.62
N PRO A 447 8.30 -12.43 22.32
CA PRO A 447 7.14 -13.03 21.65
C PRO A 447 6.34 -11.99 20.87
N GLY A 448 5.83 -12.37 19.70
CA GLY A 448 5.03 -11.48 18.86
C GLY A 448 5.80 -10.32 18.23
N VAL A 449 7.13 -10.39 18.15
CA VAL A 449 7.97 -9.39 17.48
C VAL A 449 9.06 -10.08 16.67
N THR A 450 9.29 -9.63 15.45
CA THR A 450 10.47 -10.02 14.65
C THR A 450 10.93 -8.86 13.78
N SER A 451 12.21 -8.82 13.45
CA SER A 451 12.81 -7.81 12.61
C SER A 451 13.92 -8.39 11.75
N GLY A 452 14.26 -7.68 10.69
CA GLY A 452 15.34 -8.08 9.79
C GLY A 452 15.58 -7.04 8.72
N THR A 453 16.35 -7.44 7.70
CA THR A 453 16.69 -6.59 6.56
C THR A 453 16.48 -7.35 5.26
N TYR A 454 16.29 -6.61 4.18
CA TYR A 454 16.33 -7.14 2.81
C TYR A 454 16.98 -6.09 1.89
N ASN A 455 17.50 -6.53 0.75
CA ASN A 455 18.04 -5.67 -0.29
C ASN A 455 17.61 -6.17 -1.68
N THR A 456 17.45 -5.26 -2.64
CA THR A 456 17.18 -5.62 -4.03
C THR A 456 18.27 -6.53 -4.61
N GLN A 457 19.49 -6.45 -4.08
CA GLN A 457 20.59 -7.35 -4.46
C GLN A 457 20.37 -8.81 -4.06
N ASP A 458 19.43 -9.09 -3.14
CA ASP A 458 19.07 -10.46 -2.75
C ASP A 458 18.31 -11.21 -3.86
N VAL A 459 17.70 -10.47 -4.79
CA VAL A 459 16.83 -11.03 -5.87
C VAL A 459 17.33 -10.72 -7.27
N ARG A 460 18.31 -9.81 -7.43
CA ARG A 460 18.93 -9.49 -8.71
C ARG A 460 20.36 -8.96 -8.55
N PRO A 461 21.24 -9.08 -9.56
CA PRO A 461 22.56 -8.48 -9.48
C PRO A 461 22.50 -6.93 -9.58
N TRP A 462 23.53 -6.29 -9.04
CA TRP A 462 23.62 -4.82 -8.95
C TRP A 462 23.70 -4.12 -10.32
N ASP A 463 24.27 -4.79 -11.32
CA ASP A 463 24.55 -4.29 -12.67
C ASP A 463 23.34 -4.39 -13.63
N LYS A 464 22.19 -4.85 -13.13
CA LYS A 464 20.92 -4.92 -13.84
C LYS A 464 19.86 -4.07 -13.13
N PRO A 465 19.95 -2.74 -13.20
CA PRO A 465 18.97 -1.86 -12.56
C PRO A 465 17.57 -2.11 -13.14
N GLN A 466 16.58 -2.13 -12.27
CA GLN A 466 15.17 -2.27 -12.63
C GLN A 466 14.31 -1.41 -11.71
N LEU A 467 13.20 -0.93 -12.26
CA LEU A 467 12.27 -0.06 -11.54
C LEU A 467 11.49 -0.82 -10.47
N ALA A 468 10.86 -1.94 -10.84
CA ALA A 468 10.08 -2.78 -9.92
C ALA A 468 10.96 -3.85 -9.29
N ASN A 469 10.98 -3.95 -7.96
CA ASN A 469 11.77 -4.94 -7.23
C ASN A 469 10.95 -5.53 -6.10
N SER A 470 10.83 -6.85 -6.07
CA SER A 470 10.11 -7.55 -5.01
C SER A 470 10.82 -8.82 -4.55
N GLY A 471 10.50 -9.23 -3.33
CA GLY A 471 10.97 -10.48 -2.74
C GLY A 471 10.11 -10.85 -1.54
N ARG A 472 10.50 -11.92 -0.83
CA ARG A 472 9.74 -12.41 0.32
C ARG A 472 10.61 -12.50 1.56
N VAL A 473 10.10 -11.97 2.65
CA VAL A 473 10.59 -12.22 4.00
C VAL A 473 9.73 -13.30 4.63
N ASN A 474 10.36 -14.34 5.17
CA ASN A 474 9.68 -15.34 5.99
C ASN A 474 9.97 -15.05 7.46
N PHE A 475 8.91 -15.00 8.28
CA PHE A 475 9.05 -14.87 9.72
C PHE A 475 9.49 -16.19 10.35
N PRO A 476 10.24 -16.16 11.47
CA PRO A 476 10.53 -17.37 12.23
C PRO A 476 9.23 -18.05 12.67
N ALA A 477 9.19 -19.38 12.58
CA ALA A 477 8.00 -20.15 12.92
C ALA A 477 7.56 -19.90 14.37
N GLY A 478 6.26 -19.70 14.57
CA GLY A 478 5.66 -19.53 15.90
C GLY A 478 5.77 -18.12 16.50
N VAL A 479 6.43 -17.16 15.84
CA VAL A 479 6.47 -15.75 16.31
C VAL A 479 5.08 -15.15 16.38
N PHE A 480 4.24 -15.43 15.37
CA PHE A 480 2.87 -14.92 15.30
C PHE A 480 1.84 -16.04 15.23
N GLN A 481 0.76 -15.88 15.99
CA GLN A 481 -0.40 -16.81 15.96
C GLN A 481 -1.43 -16.42 14.89
N GLY A 482 -1.51 -15.12 14.55
CA GLY A 482 -2.26 -14.55 13.44
C GLY A 482 -1.35 -13.62 12.61
N THR A 483 -1.87 -12.87 11.64
CA THR A 483 -1.00 -11.88 10.98
C THR A 483 -0.60 -10.79 11.98
N PRO A 484 0.64 -10.30 11.92
CA PRO A 484 1.03 -9.14 12.72
C PRO A 484 0.08 -7.95 12.49
N LYS A 485 -0.12 -7.16 13.54
CA LYS A 485 -0.86 -5.88 13.47
C LYS A 485 -0.11 -4.81 12.70
N ALA A 486 1.22 -4.94 12.55
CA ALA A 486 2.08 -3.98 11.87
C ALA A 486 3.31 -4.64 11.25
N VAL A 487 3.74 -4.14 10.09
CA VAL A 487 5.07 -4.39 9.51
C VAL A 487 5.66 -3.04 9.10
N LEU A 488 6.46 -2.42 9.93
CA LEU A 488 7.06 -1.11 9.64
C LEU A 488 8.34 -1.29 8.82
N LEU A 489 8.49 -0.48 7.77
CA LEU A 489 9.62 -0.52 6.82
C LEU A 489 10.25 0.87 6.70
N ALA A 490 11.58 0.95 6.79
CA ALA A 490 12.30 2.16 6.41
C ALA A 490 13.65 1.82 5.77
N PHE A 491 14.17 2.76 4.97
CA PHE A 491 15.44 2.59 4.27
C PHE A 491 16.58 2.36 5.25
N ASN A 492 17.46 1.44 4.90
CA ASN A 492 18.77 1.28 5.54
C ASN A 492 19.92 1.41 4.54
N SER A 493 19.65 1.32 3.24
CA SER A 493 20.66 1.46 2.21
C SER A 493 20.06 1.86 0.87
N MET A 494 20.86 2.52 0.04
CA MET A 494 20.55 2.82 -1.35
C MET A 494 21.83 3.04 -2.16
N ASP A 495 21.76 2.73 -3.46
CA ASP A 495 22.72 3.06 -4.50
C ASP A 495 21.94 3.47 -5.75
N ILE A 496 21.90 4.78 -5.99
CA ILE A 496 21.08 5.40 -7.04
C ILE A 496 21.97 6.31 -7.89
N ASP A 497 21.78 6.24 -9.20
CA ASP A 497 22.46 7.11 -10.15
C ASP A 497 22.04 8.58 -9.98
N GLN A 498 23.00 9.49 -10.13
CA GLN A 498 22.77 10.92 -9.97
C GLN A 498 22.10 11.62 -11.15
N GLY A 499 22.10 10.99 -12.33
CA GLY A 499 21.74 11.66 -13.57
C GLY A 499 20.27 12.04 -13.66
N LYS A 500 19.42 11.51 -12.77
CA LYS A 500 17.96 11.59 -12.73
C LYS A 500 17.49 11.73 -11.28
N ASN A 501 16.24 12.15 -11.09
CA ASN A 501 15.72 12.37 -9.72
C ASN A 501 15.83 11.10 -8.88
N LEU A 502 16.10 11.29 -7.59
CA LEU A 502 16.07 10.22 -6.62
C LEU A 502 14.61 9.85 -6.38
N ARG A 503 14.20 8.69 -6.88
CA ARG A 503 12.86 8.14 -6.72
C ARG A 503 12.94 6.73 -6.18
N LEU A 504 12.49 6.54 -4.95
CA LEU A 504 12.54 5.23 -4.29
C LEU A 504 11.41 5.14 -3.27
N ARG A 505 10.73 3.99 -3.22
CA ARG A 505 9.66 3.70 -2.25
C ARG A 505 9.74 2.28 -1.71
N LEU A 506 9.28 2.10 -0.48
CA LEU A 506 9.09 0.79 0.13
C LEU A 506 7.60 0.46 0.27
N SER A 507 7.24 -0.80 0.07
CA SER A 507 5.92 -1.32 0.42
C SER A 507 5.98 -2.81 0.79
N ALA A 508 4.92 -3.32 1.41
CA ALA A 508 4.73 -4.73 1.74
C ALA A 508 3.29 -5.21 1.54
N ASP A 509 3.14 -6.29 0.78
CA ASP A 509 1.88 -7.02 0.62
C ASP A 509 1.95 -8.44 1.17
N SER A 510 0.85 -9.18 1.04
CA SER A 510 0.77 -10.59 1.40
C SER A 510 1.22 -10.89 2.84
N VAL A 511 1.00 -9.93 3.75
CA VAL A 511 1.41 -10.06 5.15
C VAL A 511 0.56 -11.12 5.83
N SER A 512 1.24 -12.11 6.38
CA SER A 512 0.66 -13.25 7.08
C SER A 512 1.44 -13.53 8.36
N LYS A 513 0.99 -14.52 9.14
CA LYS A 513 1.76 -15.00 10.29
C LYS A 513 3.13 -15.58 9.91
N ASP A 514 3.30 -15.98 8.64
CA ASP A 514 4.49 -16.67 8.13
C ASP A 514 5.48 -15.72 7.44
N GLY A 515 5.10 -14.48 7.13
CA GLY A 515 5.96 -13.54 6.38
C GLY A 515 5.19 -12.49 5.61
N PHE A 516 5.90 -11.75 4.77
CA PHE A 516 5.36 -10.75 3.85
C PHE A 516 6.19 -10.67 2.56
N ASN A 517 5.59 -10.19 1.48
CA ASN A 517 6.34 -9.78 0.29
C ASN A 517 6.74 -8.32 0.47
N TRP A 518 7.99 -8.00 0.18
CA TRP A 518 8.50 -6.64 0.20
C TRP A 518 8.64 -6.10 -1.22
N HIS A 519 8.56 -4.78 -1.35
CA HIS A 519 8.88 -4.03 -2.56
C HIS A 519 9.85 -2.88 -2.26
N ALA A 520 10.73 -2.62 -3.21
CA ALA A 520 11.66 -1.49 -3.20
C ALA A 520 11.75 -0.90 -4.61
N ASP A 521 10.79 -0.06 -4.95
CA ASP A 521 10.57 0.37 -6.33
C ASP A 521 11.09 1.77 -6.60
N SER A 522 11.62 1.98 -7.80
CA SER A 522 11.80 3.31 -8.41
C SER A 522 10.82 3.50 -9.57
N TRP A 523 10.75 4.71 -10.12
CA TRP A 523 9.85 5.01 -11.24
C TRP A 523 10.44 6.06 -12.20
N TYR A 524 9.77 6.25 -13.35
CA TYR A 524 10.24 7.06 -14.48
C TYR A 524 11.64 6.66 -14.97
N ASP A 525 12.59 7.59 -14.96
CA ASP A 525 13.92 7.46 -15.52
C ASP A 525 15.00 7.20 -14.45
N THR A 526 14.61 6.96 -13.20
CA THR A 526 15.55 6.68 -12.11
C THR A 526 16.28 5.36 -12.33
N ILE A 527 17.61 5.39 -12.24
CA ILE A 527 18.47 4.20 -12.31
C ILE A 527 18.80 3.75 -10.88
N LEU A 528 18.14 2.68 -10.44
CA LEU A 528 18.30 2.07 -9.11
C LEU A 528 19.26 0.88 -9.14
N TYR A 529 20.53 1.08 -8.78
CA TYR A 529 21.50 -0.01 -8.68
C TYR A 529 21.15 -0.93 -7.50
N SER A 530 20.85 -0.37 -6.33
CA SER A 530 20.27 -1.14 -5.22
C SER A 530 19.51 -0.30 -4.20
N ALA A 531 18.62 -0.95 -3.45
CA ALA A 531 17.98 -0.39 -2.26
C ALA A 531 17.81 -1.48 -1.20
N GLY A 532 17.88 -1.09 0.07
CA GLY A 532 17.61 -1.97 1.19
C GLY A 532 16.80 -1.29 2.27
N ALA A 533 16.14 -2.12 3.06
CA ALA A 533 15.32 -1.68 4.17
C ALA A 533 15.55 -2.56 5.40
N SER A 534 15.32 -1.95 6.56
CA SER A 534 15.13 -2.69 7.81
C SER A 534 13.63 -2.71 8.13
N TYR A 535 13.12 -3.87 8.54
CA TYR A 535 11.72 -4.04 8.94
C TYR A 535 11.60 -4.41 10.42
N ILE A 536 10.47 -4.05 11.04
CA ILE A 536 10.02 -4.62 12.31
C ILE A 536 8.53 -4.95 12.21
N ALA A 537 8.16 -6.17 12.60
CA ALA A 537 6.79 -6.66 12.61
C ALA A 537 6.37 -7.00 14.05
N PHE A 538 5.13 -6.68 14.41
CA PHE A 538 4.60 -6.93 15.75
C PHE A 538 3.10 -7.27 15.77
N ALA A 539 2.71 -8.04 16.79
CA ALA A 539 1.41 -8.70 16.93
C ALA A 539 0.26 -7.82 17.45
#